data_AF-A0A8J6QX95-F1
#
_entry.id   AF-A0A8J6QX95-F1
#
_cell.length_a   1.000
_cell.length_b   1.000
_cell.length_c   1.000
_cell.angle_alpha   90.00
_cell.angle_beta   90.00
_cell.angle_gamma   90.00
#
_symmetry.space_group_name_H-M   'P 1'
#
loop_
_entity.id
_entity.type
_entity.pdbx_description
1 polymer ?
#
loop_
_entity_poly.entity_id
_entity_poly.type
_entity_poly.pdbx_seq_one_letter_code
_entity_poly.pdbx_strand_id
1 'polypeptide(L)'
;MLSQPSEQRKLQEINAIYEQAESKLQDAIALLQEQIESLTQQLENSYQETQVLEQELSHTNQELSNLNQENQELYAGQQKLTLSQARILAQSLLDQGKPTSEALARLLSEIYQVQVAPEEFAQKARSSSLLNPYRRVQQARIFATQRQLKTQFNELKTLFSELGEKFDDLS
;
A
#
# COMPACT_ATOMS: atom_id res chain seq x y z
N MET A 1 -100.90 18.75 -41.12
CA MET A 1 -100.02 19.12 -39.99
C MET A 1 -99.46 17.85 -39.36
N LEU A 2 -98.35 17.30 -39.86
CA LEU A 2 -97.71 16.08 -39.30
C LEU A 2 -96.23 16.05 -39.79
N SER A 3 -95.35 16.85 -39.19
CA SER A 3 -93.90 16.84 -39.50
C SER A 3 -92.99 17.04 -38.28
N GLN A 4 -93.48 16.86 -37.05
CA GLN A 4 -92.72 17.10 -35.81
C GLN A 4 -91.93 15.91 -35.22
N PRO A 5 -92.27 14.61 -35.44
CA PRO A 5 -91.57 13.50 -34.79
C PRO A 5 -90.12 13.29 -35.24
N SER A 6 -89.78 13.69 -36.47
CA SER A 6 -88.44 13.47 -37.05
C SER A 6 -87.41 14.48 -36.58
N GLU A 7 -87.81 15.73 -36.31
CA GLU A 7 -86.91 16.77 -35.82
C GLU A 7 -86.57 16.58 -34.34
N GLN A 8 -87.56 16.16 -33.54
CA GLN A 8 -87.36 15.85 -32.13
C GLN A 8 -86.38 14.68 -31.92
N ARG A 9 -86.43 13.64 -32.76
CA ARG A 9 -85.46 12.53 -32.73
C ARG A 9 -84.05 12.98 -33.07
N LYS A 10 -83.89 13.83 -34.10
CA LYS A 10 -82.59 14.39 -34.46
C LYS A 10 -82.00 15.23 -33.33
N LEU A 11 -82.81 16.06 -32.66
CA LEU A 11 -82.36 16.84 -31.51
C LEU A 11 -81.94 15.95 -30.33
N GLN A 12 -82.66 14.87 -30.07
CA GLN A 12 -82.27 13.89 -29.05
C GLN A 12 -80.95 13.19 -29.37
N GLU A 13 -80.75 12.78 -30.63
CA GLU A 13 -79.48 12.17 -31.08
C GLU A 13 -78.32 13.14 -30.95
N ILE A 14 -78.50 14.40 -31.35
CA ILE A 14 -77.48 15.45 -31.22
C ILE A 14 -77.14 15.69 -29.75
N ASN A 15 -78.14 15.82 -28.87
CA ASN A 15 -77.90 16.00 -27.44
C ASN A 15 -77.17 14.81 -26.81
N ALA A 16 -77.52 13.57 -27.18
CA ALA A 16 -76.82 12.38 -26.71
C ALA A 16 -75.35 12.35 -27.16
N ILE A 17 -75.06 12.82 -28.38
CA ILE A 17 -73.68 12.96 -28.88
C ILE A 17 -72.92 14.02 -28.07
N TYR A 18 -73.56 15.16 -27.76
CA TYR A 18 -72.95 16.20 -26.93
C TYR A 18 -72.66 15.73 -25.51
N GLU A 19 -73.61 15.07 -24.85
CA GLU A 19 -73.42 14.51 -23.51
C GLU A 19 -72.30 13.47 -23.49
N GLN A 20 -72.23 12.61 -24.51
CA GLN A 20 -71.15 11.62 -24.62
C GLN A 20 -69.79 12.29 -24.86
N ALA A 21 -69.73 13.36 -25.66
CA ALA A 21 -68.51 14.10 -25.90
C ALA A 21 -68.04 14.84 -24.64
N GLU A 22 -68.97 15.45 -23.90
CA GLU A 22 -68.70 16.14 -22.65
C GLU A 22 -68.19 15.17 -21.57
N SER A 23 -68.81 14.01 -21.42
CA SER A 23 -68.34 12.96 -20.50
C SER A 23 -66.92 12.51 -20.84
N LYS A 24 -66.62 12.25 -22.12
CA LYS A 24 -65.25 11.88 -22.54
C LYS A 24 -64.22 12.97 -22.28
N LEU A 25 -64.61 14.23 -22.44
CA LEU A 25 -63.75 15.38 -22.14
C LEU A 25 -63.49 15.50 -20.64
N GLN A 26 -64.51 15.28 -19.80
CA GLN A 26 -64.36 15.28 -18.35
C GLN A 26 -63.43 14.16 -17.87
N ASP A 27 -63.59 12.95 -18.41
CA ASP A 27 -62.69 11.81 -18.11
C ASP A 27 -61.24 12.12 -18.52
N ALA A 28 -61.05 12.71 -19.71
CA ALA A 28 -59.73 13.11 -20.19
C ALA A 28 -59.10 14.20 -19.32
N ILE A 29 -59.88 15.19 -18.88
CA ILE A 29 -59.42 16.25 -17.98
C ILE A 29 -59.01 15.66 -16.63
N ALA A 30 -59.81 14.76 -16.05
CA ALA A 30 -59.50 14.11 -14.79
C ALA A 30 -58.19 13.31 -14.88
N LEU A 31 -58.02 12.52 -15.95
CA LEU A 31 -56.78 11.76 -16.18
C LEU A 31 -55.56 12.70 -16.34
N LEU A 32 -55.70 13.80 -17.07
CA LEU A 32 -54.63 14.77 -17.23
C LEU A 32 -54.27 15.47 -15.92
N GLN A 33 -55.27 15.75 -15.07
CA GLN A 33 -55.04 16.31 -13.73
C GLN A 33 -54.26 15.35 -12.84
N GLU A 34 -54.63 14.07 -12.81
CA GLU A 34 -53.89 13.03 -12.07
C GLU A 34 -52.44 12.90 -12.57
N GLN A 35 -52.24 12.96 -13.89
CA GLN A 35 -50.90 12.93 -14.48
C GLN A 35 -50.06 14.16 -14.10
N ILE A 36 -50.65 15.35 -14.12
CA ILE A 36 -49.97 16.58 -13.71
C ILE A 36 -49.58 16.51 -12.24
N GLU A 37 -50.47 16.06 -11.37
CA GLU A 37 -50.20 15.91 -9.93
C GLU A 37 -49.06 14.91 -9.69
N SER A 38 -49.11 13.75 -10.36
CA SER A 38 -48.05 12.74 -10.27
C SER A 38 -46.69 13.27 -10.73
N LEU A 39 -46.65 13.96 -11.88
CA LEU A 39 -45.42 14.55 -12.40
C LEU A 39 -44.89 15.68 -11.51
N THR A 40 -45.77 16.46 -10.91
CA THR A 40 -45.39 17.52 -9.95
C THR A 40 -44.73 16.93 -8.73
N GLN A 41 -45.30 15.86 -8.16
CA GLN A 41 -44.71 15.16 -7.02
C GLN A 41 -43.36 14.53 -7.37
N GLN A 42 -43.23 13.91 -8.55
CA GLN A 42 -41.96 13.34 -9.00
C GLN A 42 -40.88 14.41 -9.16
N LEU A 43 -41.25 15.58 -9.71
CA LEU A 43 -40.33 16.70 -9.87
C LEU A 43 -39.86 17.25 -8.52
N GLU A 44 -40.78 17.40 -7.56
CA GLU A 44 -40.44 17.86 -6.21
C GLU A 44 -39.51 16.89 -5.50
N ASN A 45 -39.79 15.59 -5.57
CA ASN A 45 -38.92 14.55 -5.00
C ASN A 45 -37.53 14.59 -5.62
N SER A 46 -37.44 14.67 -6.95
CA SER A 46 -36.15 14.74 -7.66
C SER A 46 -35.35 15.99 -7.30
N TYR A 47 -36.04 17.13 -7.10
CA TYR A 47 -35.41 18.36 -6.65
C TYR A 47 -34.83 18.22 -5.23
N GLN A 48 -35.59 17.61 -4.31
CA GLN A 48 -35.12 17.34 -2.95
C GLN A 48 -33.91 16.40 -2.95
N GLU A 49 -33.94 15.32 -3.72
CA GLU A 49 -32.81 14.38 -3.87
C GLU A 49 -31.56 15.11 -4.40
N THR A 50 -31.73 15.97 -5.39
CA THR A 50 -30.61 16.76 -5.95
C THR A 50 -30.00 17.68 -4.90
N GLN A 51 -30.81 18.36 -4.08
CA GLN A 51 -30.31 19.22 -3.00
C GLN A 51 -29.52 18.43 -1.95
N VAL A 52 -29.97 17.23 -1.59
CA VAL A 52 -29.24 16.36 -0.66
C VAL A 52 -27.88 15.98 -1.23
N LEU A 53 -27.84 15.55 -2.49
CA LEU A 53 -26.59 15.19 -3.16
C LEU A 53 -25.61 16.37 -3.28
N GLU A 54 -26.11 17.58 -3.55
CA GLU A 54 -25.28 18.78 -3.59
C GLU A 54 -24.66 19.09 -2.22
N GLN A 55 -25.41 18.90 -1.14
CA GLN A 55 -24.90 19.08 0.23
C GLN A 55 -23.85 18.03 0.58
N GLU A 56 -24.08 16.76 0.24
CA GLU A 56 -23.12 15.68 0.45
C GLU A 56 -21.82 15.93 -0.31
N LEU A 57 -21.91 16.32 -1.60
CA LEU A 57 -20.73 16.66 -2.41
C LEU A 57 -19.96 17.84 -1.83
N SER A 58 -20.65 18.88 -1.36
CA SER A 58 -20.02 20.02 -0.71
C SER A 58 -19.26 19.59 0.54
N HIS A 59 -19.86 18.74 1.38
CA HIS A 59 -19.24 18.23 2.58
C HIS A 59 -18.01 17.37 2.28
N THR A 60 -18.12 16.40 1.37
CA THR A 60 -17.00 15.55 0.96
C THR A 60 -15.86 16.36 0.36
N ASN A 61 -16.16 17.40 -0.44
CA ASN A 61 -15.13 18.28 -0.99
C ASN A 61 -14.38 19.04 0.11
N GLN A 62 -15.08 19.50 1.16
CA GLN A 62 -14.44 20.13 2.31
C GLN A 62 -13.54 19.16 3.07
N GLU A 63 -13.99 17.93 3.31
CA GLU A 63 -13.18 16.89 3.96
C GLU A 63 -11.92 16.57 3.15
N LEU A 64 -12.04 16.41 1.83
CA LEU A 64 -10.90 16.18 0.95
C LEU A 64 -9.92 17.36 0.95
N SER A 65 -10.43 18.60 0.96
CA SER A 65 -9.60 19.79 1.07
C SER A 65 -8.80 19.80 2.38
N ASN A 66 -9.45 19.48 3.50
CA ASN A 66 -8.81 19.43 4.81
C ASN A 66 -7.74 18.33 4.87
N LEU A 67 -8.04 17.13 4.35
CA LEU A 67 -7.07 16.01 4.29
C LEU A 67 -5.88 16.33 3.39
N ASN A 68 -6.10 17.08 2.30
CA ASN A 68 -5.02 17.52 1.42
C ASN A 68 -4.14 18.56 2.12
N GLN A 69 -4.75 19.50 2.85
CA GLN A 69 -4.01 20.45 3.67
C GLN A 69 -3.18 19.75 4.75
N GLU A 70 -3.78 18.81 5.50
CA GLU A 70 -3.08 18.02 6.50
C GLU A 70 -1.90 17.23 5.90
N ASN A 71 -2.09 16.62 4.71
CA ASN A 71 -1.00 15.99 3.98
C ASN A 71 0.11 16.99 3.64
N GLN A 72 -0.24 18.18 3.12
CA GLN A 72 0.75 19.21 2.79
C GLN A 72 1.52 19.68 4.03
N GLU A 73 0.84 19.85 5.17
CA GLU A 73 1.47 20.18 6.45
C GLU A 73 2.39 19.07 6.95
N LEU A 74 2.00 17.80 6.82
CA LEU A 74 2.85 16.65 7.11
C LEU A 74 4.08 16.61 6.21
N TYR A 75 3.93 16.85 4.90
CA TYR A 75 5.05 16.90 3.95
C TYR A 75 5.96 18.10 4.20
N ALA A 76 5.41 19.26 4.58
CA ALA A 76 6.19 20.46 4.90
C ALA A 76 6.90 20.34 6.25
N GLY A 77 6.29 19.68 7.24
CA GLY A 77 6.86 19.40 8.56
C GLY A 77 7.91 18.29 8.55
N GLN A 78 7.85 17.37 7.59
CA GLN A 78 8.93 16.42 7.34
C GLN A 78 10.13 17.15 6.73
N GLN A 79 11.04 17.62 7.59
CA GLN A 79 12.42 17.94 7.20
C GLN A 79 13.12 16.66 6.73
N LYS A 80 12.80 16.21 5.51
CA LYS A 80 13.51 15.11 4.87
C LYS A 80 14.91 15.62 4.56
N LEU A 81 15.88 14.86 5.04
CA LEU A 81 17.28 15.08 4.74
C LEU A 81 17.43 15.07 3.21
N THR A 82 17.82 16.21 2.62
CA THR A 82 18.02 16.31 1.17
C THR A 82 19.09 15.32 0.71
N LEU A 83 19.07 14.91 -0.55
CA LEU A 83 20.04 13.95 -1.09
C LEU A 83 21.50 14.41 -0.87
N SER A 84 21.76 15.72 -0.95
CA SER A 84 23.08 16.29 -0.66
C SER A 84 23.46 16.16 0.81
N GLN A 85 22.55 16.48 1.74
CA GLN A 85 22.77 16.27 3.17
C GLN A 85 22.95 14.79 3.49
N ALA A 86 22.20 13.89 2.84
CA ALA A 86 22.26 12.46 3.09
C ALA A 86 23.58 11.89 2.60
N ARG A 87 24.09 12.40 1.47
CA ARG A 87 25.42 12.08 0.97
C ARG A 87 26.52 12.55 1.93
N ILE A 88 26.44 13.77 2.45
CA ILE A 88 27.41 14.29 3.43
C ILE A 88 27.39 13.43 4.70
N LEU A 89 26.19 13.09 5.20
CA LEU A 89 26.03 12.23 6.37
C LEU A 89 26.65 10.84 6.12
N ALA A 90 26.34 10.22 4.97
CA ALA A 90 26.88 8.92 4.58
C ALA A 90 28.42 8.94 4.47
N GLN A 91 28.99 9.98 3.85
CA GLN A 91 30.43 10.17 3.76
C GLN A 91 31.06 10.30 5.15
N SER A 92 30.47 11.10 6.03
CA SER A 92 30.96 11.27 7.41
C SER A 92 30.92 9.97 8.22
N LEU A 93 29.93 9.10 7.98
CA LEU A 93 29.81 7.81 8.65
C LEU A 93 30.84 6.80 8.13
N LEU A 94 31.18 6.86 6.85
CA LEU A 94 32.26 6.06 6.26
C LEU A 94 33.62 6.49 6.82
N ASP A 95 33.86 7.79 6.97
CA ASP A 95 35.11 8.34 7.49
C ASP A 95 35.31 8.04 9.00
N GLN A 96 34.21 7.84 9.75
CA GLN A 96 34.22 7.52 11.18
C GLN A 96 34.56 6.06 11.51
N GLY A 97 34.71 5.18 10.50
CA GLY A 97 35.10 3.78 10.72
C GLY A 97 34.11 2.94 11.55
N LYS A 98 32.85 3.37 11.64
CA LYS A 98 31.80 2.66 12.40
C LYS A 98 31.44 1.33 11.72
N PRO A 99 30.99 0.31 12.48
CA PRO A 99 30.51 -0.93 11.89
C PRO A 99 29.34 -0.63 10.93
N THR A 100 29.35 -1.27 9.77
CA THR A 100 28.43 -1.00 8.65
C THR A 100 26.96 -1.06 9.06
N SER A 101 26.62 -1.92 10.02
CA SER A 101 25.27 -2.06 10.58
C SER A 101 24.81 -0.82 11.35
N GLU A 102 25.67 -0.21 12.16
CA GLU A 102 25.35 1.03 12.90
C GLU A 102 25.29 2.24 11.98
N ALA A 103 26.20 2.31 11.00
CA ALA A 103 26.19 3.38 10.00
C ALA A 103 24.90 3.36 9.15
N LEU A 104 24.47 2.17 8.71
CA LEU A 104 23.22 1.99 7.96
C LEU A 104 21.98 2.30 8.81
N ALA A 105 21.92 1.79 10.04
CA ALA A 105 20.84 2.07 10.96
C ALA A 105 20.68 3.58 11.20
N ARG A 106 21.80 4.27 11.44
CA ARG A 106 21.81 5.72 11.65
C ARG A 106 21.40 6.50 10.40
N LEU A 107 21.93 6.13 9.23
CA LEU A 107 21.57 6.79 7.97
C LEU A 107 20.08 6.65 7.64
N LEU A 108 19.53 5.43 7.79
CA LEU A 108 18.11 5.18 7.53
C LEU A 108 17.22 5.86 8.56
N SER A 109 17.65 5.89 9.82
CA SER A 109 16.90 6.59 10.87
C SER A 109 16.79 8.08 10.60
N GLU A 110 17.85 8.70 10.08
CA GLU A 110 17.87 10.12 9.73
C GLU A 110 17.11 10.42 8.42
N ILE A 111 17.11 9.51 7.43
CA ILE A 111 16.39 9.69 6.16
C ILE A 111 14.88 9.53 6.34
N TYR A 112 14.47 8.51 7.10
CA TYR A 112 13.05 8.15 7.25
C TYR A 112 12.43 8.65 8.55
N GLN A 113 13.22 9.26 9.45
CA GLN A 113 12.80 9.67 10.80
C GLN A 113 12.18 8.53 11.62
N VAL A 114 12.67 7.30 11.40
CA VAL A 114 12.22 6.08 12.10
C VAL A 114 13.41 5.43 12.77
N GLN A 115 13.36 5.10 14.06
CA GLN A 115 14.47 4.38 14.68
C GLN A 115 14.64 3.00 14.08
N VAL A 116 15.82 2.74 13.51
CA VAL A 116 16.21 1.42 13.00
C VAL A 116 17.29 0.84 13.90
N ALA A 117 17.12 -0.40 14.34
CA ALA A 117 18.07 -1.07 15.21
C ALA A 117 19.27 -1.62 14.41
N PRO A 118 20.53 -1.40 14.84
CA PRO A 118 21.72 -1.95 14.16
C PRO A 118 21.70 -3.48 14.00
N GLU A 119 21.01 -4.17 14.91
CA GLU A 119 20.87 -5.63 14.95
C GLU A 119 20.14 -6.20 13.73
N GLU A 120 19.25 -5.42 13.11
CA GLU A 120 18.56 -5.80 11.86
C GLU A 120 19.55 -5.99 10.70
N PHE A 121 20.69 -5.27 10.73
CA PHE A 121 21.74 -5.37 9.72
C PHE A 121 22.89 -6.30 10.12
N ALA A 122 23.03 -6.63 11.41
CA ALA A 122 24.08 -7.50 11.93
C ALA A 122 23.91 -8.99 11.54
N GLN A 123 22.70 -9.40 11.15
CA GLN A 123 22.37 -10.81 10.88
C GLN A 123 23.07 -11.40 9.64
N LYS A 124 23.55 -10.58 8.70
CA LYS A 124 24.24 -11.08 7.49
C LYS A 124 25.64 -11.65 7.75
N ALA A 125 26.29 -11.29 8.86
CA ALA A 125 27.64 -11.77 9.19
C ALA A 125 27.64 -13.13 9.91
N ARG A 126 26.54 -13.49 10.60
CA ARG A 126 26.46 -14.75 11.37
C ARG A 126 26.05 -15.95 10.51
N SER A 127 25.33 -15.73 9.41
CA SER A 127 24.83 -16.84 8.57
C SER A 127 25.92 -17.50 7.74
N SER A 128 26.98 -16.80 7.35
CA SER A 128 28.05 -17.37 6.50
C SER A 128 28.98 -18.34 7.24
N SER A 129 29.05 -18.28 8.58
CA SER A 129 29.91 -19.15 9.41
C SER A 129 29.19 -20.40 9.96
N LEU A 130 27.86 -20.42 9.93
CA LEU A 130 27.02 -21.53 10.37
C LEU A 130 26.58 -22.46 9.22
N LEU A 131 26.60 -22.00 7.96
CA LEU A 131 26.03 -22.72 6.82
C LEU A 131 26.96 -23.74 6.13
N ASN A 132 28.24 -23.86 6.52
CA ASN A 132 29.15 -24.77 5.83
C ASN A 132 29.82 -25.79 6.77
N PRO A 133 29.08 -26.84 7.19
CA PRO A 133 29.64 -27.94 8.00
C PRO A 133 30.83 -28.61 7.31
N TYR A 134 30.86 -28.63 5.97
CA TYR A 134 31.97 -29.14 5.18
C TYR A 134 33.28 -28.37 5.43
N ARG A 135 33.21 -27.04 5.55
CA ARG A 135 34.38 -26.20 5.83
C ARG A 135 34.96 -26.44 7.21
N ARG A 136 34.13 -26.67 8.23
CA ARG A 136 34.59 -26.99 9.60
C ARG A 136 35.28 -28.35 9.66
N VAL A 137 34.69 -29.36 9.01
CA VAL A 137 35.27 -30.71 8.94
C VAL A 137 36.62 -30.69 8.21
N GLN A 138 36.73 -29.94 7.11
CA GLN A 138 38.01 -29.78 6.40
C GLN A 138 39.06 -29.07 7.24
N GLN A 139 38.72 -27.98 7.93
CA GLN A 139 39.65 -27.27 8.80
C GLN A 139 40.13 -28.14 9.97
N ALA A 140 39.22 -28.89 10.63
CA ALA A 140 39.58 -29.82 11.69
C ALA A 140 40.56 -30.90 11.19
N ARG A 141 40.34 -31.42 9.97
CA ARG A 141 41.24 -32.41 9.35
C ARG A 141 42.61 -31.82 9.00
N ILE A 142 42.65 -30.58 8.52
CA ILE A 142 43.91 -29.87 8.25
C ILE A 142 44.69 -29.64 9.55
N PHE A 143 44.04 -29.21 10.63
CA PHE A 143 44.74 -29.02 11.91
C PHE A 143 45.21 -30.33 12.53
N ALA A 144 44.45 -31.41 12.39
CA ALA A 144 44.86 -32.74 12.86
C ALA A 144 46.11 -33.24 12.11
N THR A 145 46.12 -33.12 10.78
CA THR A 145 47.27 -33.52 9.95
C THR A 145 48.50 -32.65 10.22
N GLN A 146 48.34 -31.34 10.43
CA GLN A 146 49.45 -30.45 10.83
C GLN A 146 50.07 -30.84 12.18
N ARG A 147 49.24 -31.21 13.16
CA ARG A 147 49.75 -31.68 14.46
C ARG A 147 50.51 -33.00 14.31
N GLN A 148 49.99 -33.94 13.53
CA GLN A 148 50.68 -35.22 13.27
C GLN A 148 52.03 -35.00 12.58
N LEU A 149 52.10 -34.15 11.56
CA LEU A 149 53.34 -33.78 10.87
C LEU A 149 54.36 -33.18 11.83
N LYS A 150 53.91 -32.32 12.75
CA LYS A 150 54.80 -31.71 13.75
C LYS A 150 55.36 -32.73 14.74
N THR A 151 54.55 -33.69 15.18
CA THR A 151 55.01 -34.79 16.03
C THR A 151 56.03 -35.65 15.30
N GLN A 152 55.73 -36.08 14.07
CA GLN A 152 56.65 -36.87 13.25
C GLN A 152 57.97 -36.13 12.99
N PHE A 153 57.92 -34.83 12.73
CA PHE A 153 59.12 -34.02 12.54
C PHE A 153 59.99 -33.98 13.81
N ASN A 154 59.36 -33.85 14.98
CA ASN A 154 60.09 -33.85 16.26
C ASN A 154 60.70 -35.23 16.56
N GLU A 155 59.99 -36.32 16.27
CA GLU A 155 60.51 -37.69 16.39
C GLU A 155 61.69 -37.93 15.43
N LEU A 156 61.60 -37.42 14.20
CA LEU A 156 62.71 -37.50 13.25
C LEU A 156 63.93 -36.73 13.78
N LYS A 157 63.70 -35.54 14.34
CA LYS A 157 64.74 -34.70 14.90
C LYS A 157 65.45 -35.37 16.08
N THR A 158 64.71 -36.04 16.98
CA THR A 158 65.30 -36.79 18.09
C THR A 158 66.12 -37.97 17.58
N LEU A 159 65.62 -38.72 16.59
CA LEU A 159 66.36 -39.83 15.98
C LEU A 159 67.66 -39.37 15.30
N PHE A 160 67.63 -38.22 14.62
CA PHE A 160 68.84 -37.64 14.02
C PHE A 160 69.86 -37.18 15.07
N SER A 161 69.40 -36.63 16.20
CA SER A 161 70.28 -36.27 17.32
C SER A 161 70.91 -37.50 17.95
N GLU A 162 70.14 -38.57 18.19
CA GLU A 162 70.66 -39.84 18.71
C GLU A 162 71.63 -40.55 17.74
N LEU A 163 71.40 -40.43 16.43
CA LEU A 163 72.33 -40.95 15.43
C LEU A 163 73.64 -40.14 15.43
N GLY A 164 73.55 -38.81 15.56
CA GLY A 164 74.72 -37.93 15.66
C GLY A 164 75.59 -38.25 16.87
N GLU A 165 74.98 -38.41 18.05
CA GLU A 165 75.72 -38.80 19.27
C GLU A 165 76.41 -40.15 19.11
N LYS A 166 75.77 -41.13 18.47
CA LYS A 166 76.40 -42.44 18.19
C LYS A 166 77.53 -42.39 17.18
N PHE A 167 77.53 -41.42 16.26
CA PHE A 167 78.62 -41.21 15.31
C PHE A 167 79.81 -40.50 15.96
N ASP A 168 79.56 -39.59 16.91
CA ASP A 168 80.61 -38.93 17.69
C ASP A 168 81.30 -39.91 18.67
N ASP A 169 80.59 -40.90 19.21
CA ASP A 169 81.15 -41.96 20.06
C ASP A 169 82.03 -43.00 19.30
N LEU A 170 81.99 -42.99 17.96
CA LEU A 170 82.73 -43.92 17.08
C LEU A 170 83.97 -43.28 16.40
N SER A 171 84.24 -42.00 16.65
CA SER A 171 85.33 -41.23 16.03
C SER A 171 86.46 -40.88 17.01
#